data_AF-A0A961TVQ7-F1
#
_entry.id   AF-A0A961TVQ7-F1
#
_cell.length_a   1.000
_cell.length_b   1.000
_cell.length_c   1.000
_cell.angle_alpha   90.00
_cell.angle_beta   90.00
_cell.angle_gamma   90.00
#
_symmetry.space_group_name_H-M   'P 1'
#
loop_
_entity.id
_entity.type
_entity.pdbx_description
1 polymer ?
#
loop_
_entity_poly.entity_id
_entity_poly.type
_entity_poly.pdbx_seq_one_letter_code
_entity_poly.pdbx_strand_id
1 'polypeptide(L)'
;MAGIGGKKLSFVTTAAMLGLAMFPAIGAELSFEILAKNITDDAIVVETKPGDVLVFNGGVHTLDGRRLIVIADRIELRGTTLIRSFDPADTPPPVAGQAGTGATGANGSKVGCGKPVCPLQGQSGGRGETGATGRNGRSAGSILFTYRDIGGRGRIVVIGNGQTGGRGQKGGRGGEGGKGLAGENRGGDGLCFGQANRLDGERGGDGGPGGRGGAGGRGGGAASMLIRTTGLNQHVRLAPPDAIEMLKPGRPDKLTGSGPSIYFGNTGGTGGAGGAGGDGGPPGVGGPGGGNSHCGGGGQPGLHGDTGPRGPSGQAGAGGNGNALAELTP
;
A
#
# COMPACT_ATOMS: atom_id res chain seq x y z
N MET A 1 -3.12 53.48 58.57
CA MET A 1 -2.40 54.77 58.68
C MET A 1 -1.77 55.06 57.32
N ALA A 2 -1.89 56.32 56.87
CA ALA A 2 -1.45 56.91 55.59
C ALA A 2 -2.16 56.36 54.33
N GLY A 3 -2.79 57.15 53.46
CA GLY A 3 -2.91 58.61 53.36
C GLY A 3 -2.82 59.06 51.89
N ILE A 4 -3.94 59.60 51.37
CA ILE A 4 -4.05 60.74 50.45
C ILE A 4 -3.53 60.58 49.00
N GLY A 5 -4.37 60.94 48.02
CA GLY A 5 -3.85 61.30 46.69
C GLY A 5 -4.87 61.42 45.56
N GLY A 6 -5.95 62.20 45.74
CA GLY A 6 -6.85 62.51 44.64
C GLY A 6 -6.21 63.43 43.59
N LYS A 7 -6.50 63.17 42.31
CA LYS A 7 -6.47 64.20 41.26
C LYS A 7 -7.67 64.01 40.33
N LYS A 8 -8.58 64.97 40.40
CA LYS A 8 -9.63 65.21 39.39
C LYS A 8 -8.96 65.88 38.19
N LEU A 9 -9.28 65.43 36.99
CA LEU A 9 -9.08 66.22 35.77
C LEU A 9 -10.41 66.20 35.01
N SER A 10 -11.12 67.32 35.04
CA SER A 10 -12.23 67.61 34.14
C SER A 10 -11.67 68.28 32.89
N PHE A 11 -12.03 67.77 31.71
CA PHE A 11 -12.06 68.54 30.47
C PHE A 11 -13.47 68.45 29.89
N VAL A 12 -14.12 69.60 29.85
CA VAL A 12 -15.20 69.96 28.93
C VAL A 12 -14.45 70.43 27.65
N THR A 13 -14.82 70.16 26.40
CA THR A 13 -15.86 70.88 25.64
C THR A 13 -15.88 70.37 24.18
N THR A 14 -17.07 70.49 23.56
CA THR A 14 -17.38 70.75 22.14
C THR A 14 -17.35 69.63 21.09
N ALA A 15 -18.56 69.39 20.55
CA ALA A 15 -18.87 68.68 19.32
C ALA A 15 -18.43 69.45 18.06
N ALA A 16 -18.10 68.73 16.98
CA ALA A 16 -18.64 68.94 15.63
C ALA A 16 -17.90 68.09 14.58
N MET A 17 -18.71 67.40 13.78
CA MET A 17 -18.52 67.04 12.36
C MET A 17 -17.24 66.31 11.92
N LEU A 18 -17.41 65.06 11.46
CA LEU A 18 -17.40 64.76 10.02
C LEU A 18 -17.84 63.31 9.86
N GLY A 19 -18.76 63.05 8.92
CA GLY A 19 -19.06 61.69 8.48
C GLY A 19 -17.79 61.06 7.94
N LEU A 20 -17.12 60.24 8.75
CA LEU A 20 -16.21 59.23 8.25
C LEU A 20 -17.06 58.35 7.35
N ALA A 21 -16.86 58.47 6.05
CA ALA A 21 -17.17 57.38 5.14
C ALA A 21 -16.53 56.15 5.76
N MET A 22 -17.37 55.25 6.29
CA MET A 22 -16.94 53.91 6.65
C MET A 22 -16.55 53.27 5.32
N PHE A 23 -15.30 53.49 4.90
CA PHE A 23 -14.71 52.63 3.89
C PHE A 23 -14.85 51.22 4.47
N PRO A 24 -15.55 50.30 3.77
CA PRO A 24 -15.62 48.93 4.23
C PRO A 24 -14.17 48.49 4.42
N ALA A 25 -13.83 48.13 5.67
CA ALA A 25 -12.50 47.64 5.98
C ALA A 25 -12.21 46.50 5.01
N ILE A 26 -11.27 46.72 4.09
CA ILE A 26 -10.84 45.71 3.15
C ILE A 26 -10.26 44.60 4.03
N GLY A 27 -10.91 43.43 4.04
CA GLY A 27 -10.47 42.31 4.86
C GLY A 27 -9.06 41.86 4.47
N ALA A 28 -8.42 41.13 5.38
CA ALA A 28 -7.05 40.69 5.17
C ALA A 28 -6.98 39.60 4.09
N GLU A 29 -5.92 39.61 3.28
CA GLU A 29 -5.57 38.48 2.44
C GLU A 29 -4.78 37.45 3.24
N LEU A 30 -5.29 36.24 3.35
CA LEU A 30 -4.69 35.15 4.11
C LEU A 30 -4.28 34.02 3.18
N SER A 31 -3.00 33.65 3.18
CA SER A 31 -2.49 32.54 2.36
C SER A 31 -2.90 31.19 2.92
N PHE A 32 -3.47 30.32 2.09
CA PHE A 32 -3.78 28.93 2.46
C PHE A 32 -2.54 28.20 2.98
N GLU A 33 -1.38 28.41 2.37
CA GLU A 33 -0.13 27.73 2.77
C GLU A 33 0.28 28.07 4.21
N ILE A 34 0.01 29.30 4.65
CA ILE A 34 0.33 29.74 6.01
C ILE A 34 -0.67 29.12 6.99
N LEU A 35 -1.96 29.16 6.66
CA LEU A 35 -3.02 28.66 7.54
C LEU A 35 -3.05 27.13 7.64
N ALA A 36 -2.73 26.42 6.56
CA ALA A 36 -2.71 24.96 6.51
C ALA A 36 -1.59 24.34 7.37
N LYS A 37 -0.67 25.15 7.92
CA LYS A 37 0.32 24.74 8.92
C LYS A 37 -0.27 24.63 10.32
N ASN A 38 -1.47 25.15 10.56
CA ASN A 38 -2.20 24.96 11.81
C ASN A 38 -2.86 23.57 11.82
N ILE A 39 -2.04 22.58 12.13
CA ILE A 39 -2.37 21.16 12.06
C ILE A 39 -2.72 20.67 13.46
N THR A 40 -3.93 20.12 13.64
CA THR A 40 -4.23 19.24 14.79
C THR A 40 -3.80 17.81 14.45
N ASP A 41 -3.82 16.93 15.44
CA ASP A 41 -3.44 15.52 15.21
C ASP A 41 -4.24 14.87 14.05
N ASP A 42 -5.50 15.29 13.86
CA ASP A 42 -6.48 14.65 12.99
C ASP A 42 -7.06 15.55 11.88
N ALA A 43 -6.83 16.87 11.91
CA ALA A 43 -7.44 17.81 10.99
C ALA A 43 -6.54 19.00 10.63
N ILE A 44 -6.79 19.54 9.45
CA ILE A 44 -6.27 20.83 8.98
C ILE A 44 -7.48 21.74 8.88
N VAL A 45 -7.53 22.75 9.75
CA VAL A 45 -8.65 23.69 9.84
C VAL A 45 -8.19 25.06 9.36
N VAL A 46 -8.82 25.54 8.29
CA VAL A 46 -8.58 26.84 7.68
C VAL A 46 -9.88 27.62 7.75
N GLU A 47 -9.93 28.58 8.66
CA GLU A 47 -11.09 29.46 8.87
C GLU A 47 -10.68 30.91 8.67
N THR A 48 -11.45 31.67 7.89
CA THR A 48 -11.27 33.12 7.73
C THR A 48 -12.44 33.88 8.34
N LYS A 49 -12.18 35.11 8.80
CA LYS A 49 -13.25 35.96 9.32
C LYS A 49 -14.10 36.50 8.15
N PRO A 50 -15.35 36.94 8.41
CA PRO A 50 -16.13 37.64 7.40
C PRO A 50 -15.37 38.86 6.84
N GLY A 51 -15.33 38.98 5.51
CA GLY A 51 -14.60 40.03 4.81
C GLY A 51 -13.15 39.69 4.42
N ASP A 52 -12.50 38.74 5.11
CA ASP A 52 -11.16 38.26 4.74
C ASP A 52 -11.21 37.42 3.44
N VAL A 53 -10.08 37.38 2.73
CA VAL A 53 -9.93 36.61 1.48
C VAL A 53 -8.91 35.49 1.69
N LEU A 54 -9.35 34.25 1.49
CA LEU A 54 -8.45 33.08 1.48
C LEU A 54 -7.79 32.95 0.10
N VAL A 55 -6.47 33.10 0.05
CA VAL A 55 -5.71 33.09 -1.20
C VAL A 55 -5.00 31.76 -1.42
N PHE A 56 -5.24 31.17 -2.59
CA PHE A 56 -4.53 29.98 -3.09
C PHE A 56 -3.51 30.39 -4.15
N ASN A 57 -2.23 30.40 -3.75
CA ASN A 57 -1.11 30.82 -4.61
C ASN A 57 -0.59 29.70 -5.54
N GLY A 58 -1.16 28.49 -5.43
CA GLY A 58 -0.68 27.29 -6.12
C GLY A 58 0.24 26.43 -5.25
N GLY A 59 0.63 25.27 -5.77
CA GLY A 59 1.49 24.32 -5.07
C GLY A 59 0.82 22.97 -4.82
N VAL A 60 1.50 22.09 -4.08
CA VAL A 60 1.01 20.75 -3.73
C VAL A 60 0.99 20.60 -2.21
N HIS A 61 -0.16 20.18 -1.68
CA HIS A 61 -0.37 19.94 -0.25
C HIS A 61 -0.86 18.51 -0.04
N THR A 62 -0.15 17.76 0.81
CA THR A 62 -0.54 16.40 1.22
C THR A 62 -1.13 16.46 2.62
N LEU A 63 -2.29 15.84 2.84
CA LEU A 63 -3.00 15.84 4.13
C LEU A 63 -2.58 14.68 5.06
N ASP A 64 -1.83 13.72 4.55
CA ASP A 64 -1.43 12.47 5.24
C ASP A 64 -2.60 11.68 5.85
N GLY A 65 -3.76 11.75 5.17
CA GLY A 65 -5.00 11.12 5.59
C GLY A 65 -5.83 11.93 6.58
N ARG A 66 -5.38 13.12 7.00
CA ARG A 66 -6.14 13.99 7.91
C ARG A 66 -7.37 14.58 7.24
N ARG A 67 -8.29 15.06 8.08
CA ARG A 67 -9.46 15.83 7.64
C ARG A 67 -9.01 17.21 7.16
N LEU A 68 -9.72 17.77 6.19
CA LEU A 68 -9.55 19.16 5.78
C LEU A 68 -10.87 19.89 5.95
N ILE A 69 -10.84 21.02 6.66
CA ILE A 69 -11.99 21.89 6.86
C ILE A 69 -11.58 23.29 6.40
N VAL A 70 -12.18 23.75 5.31
CA VAL A 70 -12.00 25.11 4.78
C VAL A 70 -13.31 25.86 4.92
N ILE A 71 -13.29 26.95 5.66
CA ILE A 71 -14.41 27.86 5.87
C ILE A 71 -13.92 29.27 5.56
N ALA A 72 -14.34 29.81 4.42
CA ALA A 72 -13.92 31.14 4.00
C ALA A 72 -15.05 31.85 3.27
N ASP A 73 -15.30 33.12 3.57
CA ASP A 73 -16.35 33.86 2.86
C ASP A 73 -15.99 34.06 1.38
N ARG A 74 -14.74 34.45 1.13
CA ARG A 74 -14.20 34.67 -0.22
C ARG A 74 -12.91 33.90 -0.42
N ILE A 75 -12.80 33.22 -1.57
CA ILE A 75 -11.60 32.52 -2.01
C ILE A 75 -11.05 33.21 -3.26
N GLU A 76 -9.75 33.46 -3.32
CA GLU A 76 -9.06 33.99 -4.50
C GLU A 76 -8.03 32.97 -5.02
N LEU A 77 -8.20 32.55 -6.28
CA LEU A 77 -7.31 31.59 -6.94
C LEU A 77 -6.28 32.32 -7.80
N ARG A 78 -5.02 32.33 -7.36
CA ARG A 78 -3.91 32.94 -8.11
C ARG A 78 -3.09 31.93 -8.90
N GLY A 79 -3.05 30.68 -8.44
CA GLY A 79 -2.34 29.58 -9.11
C GLY A 79 -3.10 28.27 -9.06
N THR A 80 -2.48 27.19 -9.55
CA THR A 80 -3.03 25.84 -9.47
C THR A 80 -2.57 25.17 -8.18
N THR A 81 -3.50 24.91 -7.27
CA THR A 81 -3.25 24.23 -6.00
C THR A 81 -3.78 22.81 -6.06
N LEU A 82 -2.91 21.83 -5.83
CA LEU A 82 -3.29 20.43 -5.63
C LEU A 82 -3.31 20.11 -4.14
N ILE A 83 -4.45 19.65 -3.65
CA ILE A 83 -4.63 19.13 -2.31
C ILE A 83 -4.92 17.64 -2.43
N ARG A 84 -4.16 16.78 -1.77
CA ARG A 84 -4.35 15.33 -1.83
C ARG A 84 -4.30 14.70 -0.45
N SER A 85 -5.12 13.68 -0.21
CA SER A 85 -5.11 12.99 1.08
C SER A 85 -3.83 12.22 1.33
N PHE A 86 -3.28 11.54 0.32
CA PHE A 86 -1.99 10.83 0.41
C PHE A 86 -1.15 11.10 -0.83
N ASP A 87 0.17 11.00 -0.69
CA ASP A 87 1.07 10.89 -1.85
C ASP A 87 0.84 9.54 -2.54
N PRO A 88 0.72 9.44 -3.88
CA PRO A 88 0.64 8.17 -4.58
C PRO A 88 1.81 7.20 -4.29
N ALA A 89 2.97 7.72 -3.89
CA ALA A 89 4.12 6.93 -3.46
C ALA A 89 4.05 6.50 -1.98
N ASP A 90 3.16 7.08 -1.17
CA ASP A 90 2.93 6.67 0.22
C ASP A 90 2.16 5.34 0.22
N THR A 91 2.91 4.25 0.37
CA THR A 91 2.37 2.90 0.51
C THR A 91 2.92 2.27 1.79
N PRO A 92 2.11 1.47 2.52
CA PRO A 92 2.61 0.72 3.65
C PRO A 92 3.80 -0.16 3.23
N PRO A 93 4.83 -0.30 4.08
CA PRO A 93 5.99 -1.11 3.75
C PRO A 93 5.56 -2.55 3.45
N PRO A 94 6.25 -3.24 2.52
CA PRO A 94 5.96 -4.62 2.20
C PRO A 94 6.13 -5.51 3.43
N VAL A 95 5.36 -6.59 3.51
CA VAL A 95 5.61 -7.61 4.55
C VAL A 95 6.95 -8.28 4.24
N ALA A 96 7.91 -8.08 5.15
CA ALA A 96 9.28 -8.51 4.96
C ALA A 96 9.44 -10.04 4.98
N GLY A 97 10.53 -10.50 4.37
CA GLY A 97 10.96 -11.90 4.43
C GLY A 97 10.18 -12.83 3.50
N GLN A 98 10.34 -14.11 3.80
CA GLN A 98 9.77 -15.24 3.06
C GLN A 98 9.01 -16.14 4.06
N ALA A 99 7.89 -16.71 3.64
CA ALA A 99 7.15 -17.65 4.50
C ALA A 99 7.95 -18.94 4.77
N GLY A 100 7.43 -19.79 5.67
CA GLY A 100 8.10 -21.03 6.09
C GLY A 100 8.43 -21.98 4.93
N THR A 101 9.55 -22.70 5.09
CA THR A 101 9.96 -23.72 4.12
C THR A 101 9.13 -24.99 4.31
N GLY A 102 8.78 -25.67 3.21
CA GLY A 102 8.07 -26.94 3.26
C GLY A 102 8.89 -28.03 3.95
N ALA A 103 8.22 -29.04 4.49
CA ALA A 103 8.90 -30.16 5.15
C ALA A 103 9.80 -30.93 4.17
N THR A 104 10.95 -31.40 4.63
CA THR A 104 11.80 -32.31 3.83
C THR A 104 11.09 -33.64 3.64
N GLY A 105 11.16 -34.19 2.42
CA GLY A 105 10.63 -35.50 2.10
C GLY A 105 11.32 -36.61 2.90
N ALA A 106 10.59 -37.66 3.26
CA ALA A 106 11.18 -38.79 3.96
C ALA A 106 12.20 -39.51 3.06
N ASN A 107 13.32 -39.94 3.65
CA ASN A 107 14.29 -40.78 2.94
C ASN A 107 13.70 -42.15 2.64
N GLY A 108 14.17 -42.79 1.57
CA GLY A 108 13.88 -44.20 1.31
C GLY A 108 14.34 -45.08 2.47
N SER A 109 13.52 -46.07 2.85
CA SER A 109 13.78 -46.93 4.02
C SER A 109 13.47 -48.41 3.75
N LYS A 110 14.24 -49.28 4.43
CA LYS A 110 13.99 -50.74 4.49
C LYS A 110 13.15 -51.16 5.70
N VAL A 111 13.03 -50.31 6.72
CA VAL A 111 12.44 -50.66 8.02
C VAL A 111 10.94 -50.32 8.04
N GLY A 112 10.10 -51.27 8.47
CA GLY A 112 8.63 -51.13 8.51
C GLY A 112 7.87 -51.81 7.36
N CYS A 113 8.57 -52.60 6.55
CA CYS A 113 8.02 -53.31 5.39
C CYS A 113 7.19 -54.55 5.77
N GLY A 114 6.00 -54.34 6.35
CA GLY A 114 4.95 -55.36 6.53
C GLY A 114 3.86 -55.33 5.43
N LYS A 115 4.04 -54.50 4.39
CA LYS A 115 3.12 -54.34 3.25
C LYS A 115 3.89 -54.50 1.92
N PRO A 116 3.24 -54.88 0.81
CA PRO A 116 3.91 -55.29 -0.43
C PRO A 116 4.63 -54.17 -1.22
N VAL A 117 4.57 -52.90 -0.81
CA VAL A 117 5.23 -51.78 -1.52
C VAL A 117 5.94 -50.88 -0.50
N CYS A 118 7.27 -50.93 -0.48
CA CYS A 118 8.09 -50.02 0.32
C CYS A 118 8.51 -48.81 -0.53
N PRO A 119 8.45 -47.57 -0.01
CA PRO A 119 9.03 -46.42 -0.68
C PRO A 119 10.56 -46.49 -0.55
N LEU A 120 11.13 -47.16 -1.52
CA LEU A 120 12.57 -47.33 -1.70
C LEU A 120 13.23 -46.03 -2.19
N GLN A 121 12.45 -45.25 -2.96
CA GLN A 121 12.81 -43.91 -3.41
C GLN A 121 12.59 -42.89 -2.28
N GLY A 122 13.35 -41.80 -2.35
CA GLY A 122 13.07 -40.63 -1.53
C GLY A 122 11.69 -40.06 -1.83
N GLN A 123 10.96 -39.61 -0.81
CA GLN A 123 9.67 -38.96 -1.01
C GLN A 123 9.85 -37.50 -1.40
N SER A 124 8.87 -36.94 -2.13
CA SER A 124 8.92 -35.52 -2.49
C SER A 124 8.89 -34.61 -1.27
N GLY A 125 9.52 -33.45 -1.37
CA GLY A 125 9.41 -32.40 -0.36
C GLY A 125 8.00 -31.80 -0.27
N GLY A 126 7.67 -31.24 0.89
CA GLY A 126 6.42 -30.54 1.13
C GLY A 126 6.37 -29.18 0.45
N ARG A 127 5.16 -28.66 0.22
CA ARG A 127 4.98 -27.30 -0.30
C ARG A 127 5.45 -26.25 0.71
N GLY A 128 6.08 -25.17 0.23
CA GLY A 128 6.35 -23.99 1.05
C GLY A 128 5.07 -23.29 1.54
N GLU A 129 5.14 -22.57 2.66
CA GLU A 129 3.98 -21.88 3.20
C GLU A 129 3.51 -20.71 2.32
N THR A 130 2.23 -20.34 2.44
CA THR A 130 1.73 -19.14 1.75
C THR A 130 2.22 -17.88 2.45
N GLY A 131 2.65 -16.88 1.68
CA GLY A 131 3.06 -15.59 2.23
C GLY A 131 1.92 -14.87 2.96
N ALA A 132 2.26 -14.08 3.97
CA ALA A 132 1.31 -13.21 4.66
C ALA A 132 0.76 -12.10 3.75
N THR A 133 -0.50 -11.74 3.96
CA THR A 133 -1.18 -10.64 3.27
C THR A 133 -0.52 -9.29 3.57
N GLY A 134 -0.46 -8.43 2.57
CA GLY A 134 0.06 -7.06 2.68
C GLY A 134 -0.75 -6.20 3.66
N ARG A 135 -0.13 -5.13 4.15
CA ARG A 135 -0.79 -4.18 5.06
C ARG A 135 -1.85 -3.37 4.32
N ASN A 136 -3.01 -3.16 4.93
CA ASN A 136 -4.04 -2.29 4.34
C ASN A 136 -3.57 -0.83 4.31
N GLY A 137 -4.00 -0.10 3.29
CA GLY A 137 -3.85 1.35 3.21
C GLY A 137 -4.79 2.05 4.19
N ARG A 138 -4.38 3.24 4.66
CA ARG A 138 -5.18 4.13 5.49
C ARG A 138 -6.28 4.81 4.68
N SER A 139 -7.48 4.92 5.26
CA SER A 139 -8.56 5.72 4.68
C SER A 139 -8.23 7.21 4.73
N ALA A 140 -8.73 7.96 3.76
CA ALA A 140 -8.64 9.41 3.75
C ALA A 140 -9.67 10.04 4.69
N GLY A 141 -9.28 11.08 5.41
CA GLY A 141 -10.16 11.90 6.24
C GLY A 141 -11.16 12.71 5.39
N SER A 142 -12.28 13.08 6.01
CA SER A 142 -13.32 13.91 5.37
C SER A 142 -12.78 15.28 4.94
N ILE A 143 -13.33 15.80 3.86
CA ILE A 143 -13.01 17.11 3.32
C ILE A 143 -14.29 17.95 3.29
N LEU A 144 -14.27 19.08 3.98
CA LEU A 144 -15.33 20.08 4.02
C LEU A 144 -14.83 21.38 3.41
N PHE A 145 -15.52 21.87 2.39
CA PHE A 145 -15.32 23.21 1.82
C PHE A 145 -16.60 24.01 1.98
N THR A 146 -16.53 25.13 2.69
CA THR A 146 -17.61 26.11 2.80
C THR A 146 -17.12 27.45 2.31
N TYR A 147 -17.77 28.01 1.29
CA TYR A 147 -17.46 29.35 0.80
C TYR A 147 -18.65 30.09 0.19
N ARG A 148 -18.58 31.43 0.09
CA ARG A 148 -19.62 32.23 -0.58
C ARG A 148 -19.21 32.65 -1.98
N ASP A 149 -18.00 33.17 -2.14
CA ASP A 149 -17.52 33.70 -3.42
C ASP A 149 -16.15 33.12 -3.80
N ILE A 150 -15.92 32.97 -5.10
CA ILE A 150 -14.64 32.53 -5.64
C ILE A 150 -14.21 33.38 -6.83
N GLY A 151 -13.00 33.93 -6.73
CA GLY A 151 -12.39 34.80 -7.73
C GLY A 151 -11.07 34.29 -8.27
N GLY A 152 -10.51 35.05 -9.20
CA GLY A 152 -9.19 34.82 -9.76
C GLY A 152 -9.15 34.01 -11.05
N ARG A 153 -7.96 33.52 -11.40
CA ARG A 153 -7.67 32.78 -12.65
C ARG A 153 -7.04 31.40 -12.40
N GLY A 154 -6.78 31.08 -11.13
CA GLY A 154 -6.19 29.82 -10.70
C GLY A 154 -7.19 28.68 -10.60
N ARG A 155 -6.72 27.54 -10.09
CA ARG A 155 -7.51 26.31 -9.95
C ARG A 155 -7.20 25.64 -8.63
N ILE A 156 -8.18 24.96 -8.05
CA ILE A 156 -7.96 24.01 -6.95
C ILE A 156 -8.33 22.63 -7.45
N VAL A 157 -7.48 21.64 -7.19
CA VAL A 157 -7.81 20.23 -7.38
C VAL A 157 -7.67 19.53 -6.06
N VAL A 158 -8.74 18.91 -5.59
CA VAL A 158 -8.82 18.21 -4.31
C VAL A 158 -9.02 16.72 -4.57
N ILE A 159 -8.10 15.90 -4.07
CA ILE A 159 -8.05 14.47 -4.34
C ILE A 159 -8.09 13.71 -3.02
N GLY A 160 -9.27 13.22 -2.68
CA GLY A 160 -9.55 12.50 -1.44
C GLY A 160 -9.36 10.99 -1.56
N ASN A 161 -8.36 10.52 -2.31
CA ASN A 161 -8.10 9.09 -2.44
C ASN A 161 -7.53 8.54 -1.13
N GLY A 162 -7.92 7.32 -0.76
CA GLY A 162 -7.26 6.59 0.31
C GLY A 162 -5.84 6.16 -0.08
N GLN A 163 -5.06 5.72 0.91
CA GLN A 163 -3.70 5.24 0.70
C GLN A 163 -3.71 3.92 -0.08
N THR A 164 -2.74 3.71 -0.96
CA THR A 164 -2.57 2.41 -1.63
C THR A 164 -2.18 1.32 -0.62
N GLY A 165 -2.67 0.10 -0.80
CA GLY A 165 -2.31 -1.04 0.05
C GLY A 165 -0.85 -1.47 -0.10
N GLY A 166 -0.28 -2.05 0.95
CA GLY A 166 1.08 -2.60 0.95
C GLY A 166 1.19 -3.92 0.21
N ARG A 167 2.40 -4.24 -0.26
CA ARG A 167 2.68 -5.51 -0.96
C ARG A 167 2.62 -6.72 -0.02
N GLY A 168 2.09 -7.84 -0.51
CA GLY A 168 2.13 -9.13 0.19
C GLY A 168 3.53 -9.75 0.31
N GLN A 169 3.69 -10.68 1.25
CA GLN A 169 4.98 -11.37 1.51
C GLN A 169 5.32 -12.38 0.40
N LYS A 170 6.61 -12.65 0.18
CA LYS A 170 7.03 -13.78 -0.67
C LYS A 170 6.59 -15.12 -0.07
N GLY A 171 6.11 -16.04 -0.91
CA GLY A 171 5.78 -17.41 -0.51
C GLY A 171 7.00 -18.22 -0.06
N GLY A 172 6.78 -19.24 0.76
CA GLY A 172 7.81 -20.08 1.34
C GLY A 172 8.54 -20.94 0.33
N ARG A 173 9.77 -21.36 0.64
CA ARG A 173 10.51 -22.29 -0.24
C ARG A 173 9.86 -23.69 -0.13
N GLY A 174 9.82 -24.45 -1.21
CA GLY A 174 9.50 -25.87 -1.11
C GLY A 174 10.51 -26.63 -0.27
N GLY A 175 10.07 -27.73 0.35
CA GLY A 175 10.96 -28.62 1.11
C GLY A 175 11.90 -29.40 0.21
N GLU A 176 13.05 -29.79 0.75
CA GLU A 176 13.96 -30.68 0.03
C GLU A 176 13.33 -32.06 -0.20
N GLY A 177 13.61 -32.70 -1.33
CA GLY A 177 13.23 -34.09 -1.54
C GLY A 177 14.01 -35.05 -0.64
N GLY A 178 13.39 -36.14 -0.23
CA GLY A 178 14.05 -37.17 0.57
C GLY A 178 15.18 -37.86 -0.20
N LYS A 179 16.18 -38.38 0.51
CA LYS A 179 17.26 -39.14 -0.12
C LYS A 179 16.76 -40.51 -0.58
N GLY A 180 17.23 -40.98 -1.73
CA GLY A 180 17.02 -42.35 -2.17
C GLY A 180 17.72 -43.35 -1.27
N LEU A 181 17.17 -44.57 -1.16
CA LEU A 181 17.81 -45.65 -0.42
C LEU A 181 19.09 -46.10 -1.13
N ALA A 182 20.14 -46.35 -0.36
CA ALA A 182 21.36 -46.98 -0.87
C ALA A 182 21.09 -48.38 -1.43
N GLY A 183 21.77 -48.72 -2.53
CA GLY A 183 21.83 -50.08 -3.06
C GLY A 183 22.40 -51.04 -2.01
N GLU A 184 21.96 -52.29 -2.06
CA GLU A 184 22.48 -53.34 -1.20
C GLU A 184 23.82 -53.83 -1.74
N ASN A 185 24.83 -53.87 -0.87
CA ASN A 185 25.96 -54.76 -1.08
C ASN A 185 25.80 -55.93 -0.10
N ARG A 186 25.16 -57.00 -0.55
CA ARG A 186 25.47 -58.31 0.01
C ARG A 186 26.47 -58.93 -0.96
N GLY A 187 27.74 -58.86 -0.59
CA GLY A 187 28.75 -59.73 -1.19
C GLY A 187 28.18 -61.14 -1.07
N GLY A 188 27.79 -61.72 -2.21
CA GLY A 188 27.23 -63.05 -2.21
C GLY A 188 28.32 -64.02 -1.78
N ASP A 189 28.03 -64.87 -0.83
CA ASP A 189 28.87 -66.01 -0.49
C ASP A 189 28.02 -67.30 -0.53
N GLY A 190 28.51 -68.42 -1.05
CA GLY A 190 29.80 -68.72 -1.71
C GLY A 190 29.62 -68.99 -3.22
N LEU A 191 30.65 -68.78 -4.04
CA LEU A 191 30.59 -68.87 -5.52
C LEU A 191 29.67 -67.84 -6.23
N CYS A 192 29.22 -66.74 -5.62
CA CYS A 192 28.41 -65.69 -6.29
C CYS A 192 27.15 -66.16 -7.09
N PHE A 193 26.64 -67.37 -6.86
CA PHE A 193 25.33 -67.84 -7.33
C PHE A 193 24.19 -67.42 -6.37
N GLY A 194 24.13 -66.13 -6.04
CA GLY A 194 23.17 -65.59 -5.07
C GLY A 194 23.30 -64.08 -4.88
N GLN A 195 23.59 -63.34 -5.96
CA GLN A 195 23.66 -61.87 -5.91
C GLN A 195 22.33 -61.29 -5.40
N ALA A 196 22.40 -60.35 -4.45
CA ALA A 196 21.23 -59.61 -3.99
C ALA A 196 20.70 -58.71 -5.13
N ASN A 197 19.38 -58.72 -5.30
CA ASN A 197 18.70 -58.18 -6.47
C ASN A 197 18.70 -56.64 -6.60
N ARG A 198 19.31 -55.89 -5.67
CA ARG A 198 19.33 -54.41 -5.68
C ARG A 198 20.73 -53.87 -5.44
N LEU A 199 21.52 -53.85 -6.50
CA LEU A 199 22.84 -53.24 -6.49
C LEU A 199 22.75 -51.72 -6.64
N ASP A 200 21.82 -51.20 -7.43
CA ASP A 200 21.69 -49.77 -7.69
C ASP A 200 21.04 -49.01 -6.52
N GLY A 201 21.46 -47.77 -6.34
CA GLY A 201 20.80 -46.84 -5.43
C GLY A 201 19.47 -46.37 -6.01
N GLU A 202 18.55 -46.02 -5.13
CA GLU A 202 17.23 -45.55 -5.54
C GLU A 202 17.22 -44.06 -5.86
N ARG A 203 16.24 -43.65 -6.67
CA ARG A 203 16.03 -42.24 -6.98
C ARG A 203 15.75 -41.42 -5.71
N GLY A 204 16.32 -40.23 -5.64
CA GLY A 204 15.93 -39.21 -4.65
C GLY A 204 14.52 -38.68 -4.91
N GLY A 205 13.88 -38.14 -3.88
CA GLY A 205 12.58 -37.50 -4.02
C GLY A 205 12.70 -36.16 -4.72
N ASP A 206 11.62 -35.74 -5.39
CA ASP A 206 11.57 -34.40 -5.99
C ASP A 206 11.49 -33.32 -4.90
N GLY A 207 12.04 -32.15 -5.17
CA GLY A 207 11.84 -30.98 -4.32
C GLY A 207 10.37 -30.58 -4.27
N GLY A 208 9.92 -30.12 -3.10
CA GLY A 208 8.56 -29.65 -2.93
C GLY A 208 8.29 -28.36 -3.73
N PRO A 209 7.04 -28.08 -4.11
CA PRO A 209 6.71 -26.83 -4.78
C PRO A 209 6.87 -25.63 -3.82
N GLY A 210 7.25 -24.47 -4.37
CA GLY A 210 7.23 -23.22 -3.62
C GLY A 210 5.82 -22.83 -3.17
N GLY A 211 5.75 -22.11 -2.06
CA GLY A 211 4.50 -21.56 -1.53
C GLY A 211 3.97 -20.39 -2.37
N ARG A 212 2.66 -20.15 -2.29
CA ARG A 212 2.02 -19.00 -2.96
C ARG A 212 2.48 -17.69 -2.29
N GLY A 213 2.69 -16.63 -3.07
CA GLY A 213 2.89 -15.30 -2.51
C GLY A 213 1.66 -14.78 -1.76
N GLY A 214 1.85 -13.99 -0.71
CA GLY A 214 0.74 -13.40 0.03
C GLY A 214 -0.07 -12.43 -0.82
N ALA A 215 -1.36 -12.29 -0.55
CA ALA A 215 -2.19 -11.30 -1.22
C ALA A 215 -1.69 -9.87 -0.90
N GLY A 216 -1.90 -8.92 -1.79
CA GLY A 216 -1.69 -7.50 -1.48
C GLY A 216 -2.69 -6.99 -0.45
N GLY A 217 -2.32 -5.96 0.31
CA GLY A 217 -3.23 -5.30 1.23
C GLY A 217 -4.31 -4.51 0.50
N ARG A 218 -5.47 -4.32 1.13
CA ARG A 218 -6.55 -3.51 0.55
C ARG A 218 -6.15 -2.04 0.51
N GLY A 219 -6.57 -1.31 -0.53
CA GLY A 219 -6.49 0.15 -0.53
C GLY A 219 -7.40 0.80 0.51
N GLY A 220 -7.02 1.98 0.99
CA GLY A 220 -7.81 2.75 1.97
C GLY A 220 -9.06 3.37 1.35
N GLY A 221 -10.08 3.61 2.17
CA GLY A 221 -11.31 4.28 1.73
C GLY A 221 -11.07 5.72 1.27
N ALA A 222 -11.88 6.18 0.33
CA ALA A 222 -11.90 7.56 -0.11
C ALA A 222 -12.45 8.51 0.99
N ALA A 223 -12.09 9.79 0.90
CA ALA A 223 -12.65 10.85 1.72
C ALA A 223 -14.14 11.04 1.39
N SER A 224 -14.95 11.29 2.41
CA SER A 224 -16.23 11.97 2.20
C SER A 224 -15.97 13.44 1.87
N MET A 225 -16.65 13.98 0.86
CA MET A 225 -16.51 15.36 0.43
C MET A 225 -17.84 16.10 0.56
N LEU A 226 -17.86 17.18 1.33
CA LEU A 226 -19.01 18.06 1.46
C LEU A 226 -18.61 19.46 1.01
N ILE A 227 -19.34 20.00 0.03
CA ILE A 227 -19.08 21.31 -0.54
C ILE A 227 -20.34 22.15 -0.37
N ARG A 228 -20.22 23.19 0.44
CA ARG A 228 -21.28 24.14 0.74
C ARG A 228 -20.92 25.47 0.11
N THR A 229 -21.76 25.95 -0.79
CA THR A 229 -21.57 27.28 -1.37
C THR A 229 -22.89 27.99 -1.56
N THR A 230 -22.91 29.25 -1.14
CA THR A 230 -24.06 30.15 -1.30
C THR A 230 -23.99 30.97 -2.59
N GLY A 231 -22.84 30.95 -3.28
CA GLY A 231 -22.65 31.52 -4.61
C GLY A 231 -23.01 30.54 -5.73
N LEU A 232 -23.09 31.05 -6.97
CA LEU A 232 -23.36 30.23 -8.16
C LEU A 232 -22.34 29.08 -8.28
N ASN A 233 -22.84 27.84 -8.25
CA ASN A 233 -22.09 26.58 -8.35
C ASN A 233 -21.30 26.37 -9.67
N GLN A 234 -21.18 27.39 -10.53
CA GLN A 234 -20.59 27.29 -11.88
C GLN A 234 -19.10 26.91 -11.88
N HIS A 235 -18.43 27.04 -10.74
CA HIS A 235 -16.99 26.81 -10.59
C HIS A 235 -16.63 25.41 -10.04
N VAL A 236 -17.61 24.63 -9.56
CA VAL A 236 -17.35 23.30 -9.00
C VAL A 236 -17.52 22.23 -10.07
N ARG A 237 -16.50 21.39 -10.22
CA ARG A 237 -16.49 20.28 -11.17
C ARG A 237 -16.03 19.01 -10.50
N LEU A 238 -16.52 17.87 -10.97
CA LEU A 238 -15.92 16.59 -10.63
C LEU A 238 -14.58 16.48 -11.35
N ALA A 239 -13.56 16.10 -10.59
CA ALA A 239 -12.25 15.82 -11.15
C ALA A 239 -12.36 14.54 -11.99
N PRO A 240 -11.84 14.53 -13.22
CA PRO A 240 -11.80 13.30 -13.99
C PRO A 240 -10.90 12.26 -13.30
N PRO A 241 -11.07 10.95 -13.56
CA PRO A 241 -10.30 9.88 -12.90
C PRO A 241 -8.78 10.03 -13.05
N ASP A 242 -8.32 10.70 -14.11
CA ASP A 242 -6.93 11.00 -14.42
C ASP A 242 -6.47 12.39 -13.96
N ALA A 243 -7.24 13.09 -13.12
CA ALA A 243 -6.89 14.44 -12.66
C ALA A 243 -5.49 14.54 -12.03
N ILE A 244 -5.00 13.48 -11.38
CA ILE A 244 -3.61 13.41 -10.87
C ILE A 244 -2.60 13.47 -12.03
N GLU A 245 -2.84 12.73 -13.11
CA GLU A 245 -1.98 12.72 -14.30
C GLU A 245 -2.00 14.06 -15.02
N MET A 246 -3.14 14.76 -14.99
CA MET A 246 -3.33 16.08 -15.61
C MET A 246 -2.57 17.19 -14.89
N LEU A 247 -2.14 16.97 -13.65
CA LEU A 247 -1.40 17.93 -12.82
C LEU A 247 0.12 17.70 -12.80
N LYS A 248 0.63 16.72 -13.56
CA LYS A 248 2.07 16.50 -13.69
C LYS A 248 2.73 17.70 -14.41
N PRO A 249 3.87 18.21 -13.91
CA PRO A 249 4.59 19.30 -14.56
C PRO A 249 4.86 19.01 -16.04
N GLY A 250 4.59 19.97 -16.92
CA GLY A 250 4.87 19.85 -18.37
C GLY A 250 3.80 19.14 -19.19
N ARG A 251 2.68 18.69 -18.60
CA ARG A 251 1.50 18.27 -19.37
C ARG A 251 0.63 19.48 -19.72
N PRO A 252 0.12 19.60 -20.97
CA PRO A 252 -0.80 20.67 -21.32
C PRO A 252 -2.01 20.59 -20.41
N ASP A 253 -2.37 21.73 -19.82
CA ASP A 253 -3.51 21.83 -18.90
C ASP A 253 -4.79 21.47 -19.66
N LYS A 254 -5.23 20.22 -19.49
CA LYS A 254 -6.48 19.73 -20.07
C LYS A 254 -7.69 20.20 -19.26
N LEU A 255 -7.50 20.91 -18.14
CA LEU A 255 -8.59 21.54 -17.39
C LEU A 255 -9.02 22.82 -18.13
N THR A 256 -9.84 22.65 -19.16
CA THR A 256 -10.33 23.74 -20.01
C THR A 256 -11.25 24.69 -19.25
N GLY A 257 -10.93 26.00 -19.26
CA GLY A 257 -11.76 27.07 -18.69
C GLY A 257 -10.93 28.33 -18.40
N SER A 258 -11.47 29.51 -18.70
CA SER A 258 -10.81 30.83 -18.56
C SER A 258 -11.06 31.51 -17.20
N GLY A 259 -11.63 30.81 -16.23
CA GLY A 259 -11.99 31.34 -14.92
C GLY A 259 -11.63 30.42 -13.76
N PRO A 260 -11.95 30.81 -12.52
CA PRO A 260 -11.65 30.01 -11.34
C PRO A 260 -12.39 28.69 -11.41
N SER A 261 -11.75 27.60 -11.00
CA SER A 261 -12.34 26.27 -11.02
C SER A 261 -11.84 25.44 -9.85
N ILE A 262 -12.77 24.70 -9.22
CA ILE A 262 -12.46 23.74 -8.18
C ILE A 262 -12.86 22.35 -8.67
N TYR A 263 -11.94 21.40 -8.60
CA TYR A 263 -12.13 20.02 -8.99
C TYR A 263 -12.06 19.09 -7.78
N PHE A 264 -13.00 18.16 -7.66
CA PHE A 264 -13.05 17.19 -6.57
C PHE A 264 -13.07 15.75 -7.08
N GLY A 265 -12.18 14.89 -6.58
CA GLY A 265 -12.13 13.47 -6.95
C GLY A 265 -11.74 12.57 -5.77
N ASN A 266 -12.35 11.39 -5.67
CA ASN A 266 -12.19 10.50 -4.53
C ASN A 266 -12.49 9.02 -4.88
N THR A 267 -11.60 8.37 -5.62
CA THR A 267 -11.79 6.98 -6.10
C THR A 267 -11.37 5.90 -5.09
N GLY A 268 -10.79 6.29 -3.95
CA GLY A 268 -10.22 5.36 -2.97
C GLY A 268 -8.77 5.00 -3.30
N GLY A 269 -8.11 4.29 -2.39
CA GLY A 269 -6.75 3.80 -2.59
C GLY A 269 -6.72 2.57 -3.48
N THR A 270 -5.64 2.39 -4.24
CA THR A 270 -5.46 1.14 -5.01
C THR A 270 -5.06 -0.01 -4.09
N GLY A 271 -5.37 -1.25 -4.48
CA GLY A 271 -4.88 -2.41 -3.75
C GLY A 271 -3.38 -2.61 -3.91
N GLY A 272 -2.73 -3.15 -2.89
CA GLY A 272 -1.31 -3.49 -2.95
C GLY A 272 -1.04 -4.63 -3.92
N ALA A 273 0.18 -4.71 -4.44
CA ALA A 273 0.60 -5.83 -5.27
C ALA A 273 0.67 -7.13 -4.45
N GLY A 274 0.44 -8.27 -5.10
CA GLY A 274 0.71 -9.57 -4.51
C GLY A 274 2.20 -9.80 -4.23
N GLY A 275 2.47 -10.65 -3.26
CA GLY A 275 3.79 -11.20 -3.01
C GLY A 275 4.24 -12.11 -4.15
N ALA A 276 5.55 -12.23 -4.34
CA ALA A 276 6.07 -13.19 -5.30
C ALA A 276 5.87 -14.63 -4.80
N GLY A 277 5.70 -15.58 -5.71
CA GLY A 277 5.74 -16.99 -5.34
C GLY A 277 7.10 -17.42 -4.81
N GLY A 278 7.08 -18.36 -3.87
CA GLY A 278 8.27 -18.97 -3.28
C GLY A 278 9.01 -19.87 -4.24
N ASP A 279 10.29 -20.07 -4.00
CA ASP A 279 11.13 -20.91 -4.86
C ASP A 279 10.83 -22.40 -4.59
N GLY A 280 11.11 -23.25 -5.56
CA GLY A 280 11.05 -24.70 -5.37
C GLY A 280 12.03 -25.21 -4.33
N GLY A 281 11.69 -26.36 -3.76
CA GLY A 281 12.61 -27.15 -2.96
C GLY A 281 13.72 -27.75 -3.82
N PRO A 282 14.92 -27.93 -3.27
CA PRO A 282 15.96 -28.66 -3.98
C PRO A 282 15.59 -30.15 -4.10
N PRO A 283 16.11 -30.85 -5.13
CA PRO A 283 15.89 -32.28 -5.27
C PRO A 283 16.58 -33.06 -4.16
N GLY A 284 16.01 -34.19 -3.79
CA GLY A 284 16.68 -35.19 -2.97
C GLY A 284 17.80 -35.87 -3.75
N VAL A 285 18.87 -36.21 -3.05
CA VAL A 285 19.97 -36.97 -3.66
C VAL A 285 19.58 -38.43 -3.85
N GLY A 286 19.98 -39.02 -4.98
CA GLY A 286 19.86 -40.45 -5.19
C GLY A 286 20.68 -41.24 -4.17
N GLY A 287 20.24 -42.45 -3.87
CA GLY A 287 20.98 -43.36 -3.01
C GLY A 287 22.31 -43.75 -3.66
N PRO A 288 23.39 -43.95 -2.90
CA PRO A 288 24.61 -44.50 -3.49
C PRO A 288 24.35 -45.92 -3.99
N GLY A 289 25.03 -46.33 -5.06
CA GLY A 289 25.06 -47.72 -5.49
C GLY A 289 25.78 -48.59 -4.45
N GLY A 290 25.44 -49.88 -4.40
CA GLY A 290 26.14 -50.87 -3.59
C GLY A 290 27.57 -51.05 -4.12
N GLY A 291 28.57 -50.94 -3.25
CA GLY A 291 29.99 -51.06 -3.62
C GLY A 291 30.72 -52.09 -2.76
N ASN A 292 31.86 -52.60 -3.25
CA ASN A 292 32.75 -53.60 -2.63
C ASN A 292 32.26 -55.07 -2.68
N SER A 293 31.73 -55.53 -3.80
CA SER A 293 31.57 -56.98 -4.02
C SER A 293 32.87 -57.57 -4.61
N HIS A 294 33.35 -58.68 -4.05
CA HIS A 294 34.55 -59.38 -4.54
C HIS A 294 34.35 -60.03 -5.93
N CYS A 295 33.12 -60.03 -6.45
CA CYS A 295 32.73 -60.53 -7.77
C CYS A 295 32.56 -59.44 -8.83
N GLY A 296 33.07 -58.22 -8.59
CA GLY A 296 33.26 -57.21 -9.64
C GLY A 296 32.00 -56.46 -10.11
N GLY A 297 30.87 -56.58 -9.42
CA GLY A 297 29.65 -55.81 -9.73
C GLY A 297 29.37 -54.79 -8.62
N GLY A 298 29.61 -53.51 -8.90
CA GLY A 298 29.06 -52.40 -8.11
C GLY A 298 27.79 -51.87 -8.78
N GLY A 299 26.84 -51.40 -7.99
CA GLY A 299 25.65 -50.73 -8.53
C GLY A 299 25.92 -49.27 -8.86
N GLN A 300 25.08 -48.72 -9.73
CA GLN A 300 25.06 -47.30 -10.04
C GLN A 300 24.39 -46.50 -8.91
N PRO A 301 24.83 -45.27 -8.62
CA PRO A 301 24.05 -44.35 -7.82
C PRO A 301 22.68 -44.10 -8.44
N GLY A 302 21.67 -43.95 -7.58
CA GLY A 302 20.34 -43.54 -8.01
C GLY A 302 20.35 -42.12 -8.57
N LEU A 303 19.38 -41.83 -9.42
CA LEU A 303 19.19 -40.49 -9.95
C LEU A 303 18.77 -39.51 -8.85
N HIS A 304 19.16 -38.24 -8.99
CA HIS A 304 18.56 -37.17 -8.19
C HIS A 304 17.07 -37.03 -8.52
N GLY A 305 16.30 -36.50 -7.57
CA GLY A 305 14.97 -35.98 -7.90
C GLY A 305 15.05 -34.71 -8.76
N ASP A 306 13.89 -34.16 -9.08
CA ASP A 306 13.79 -32.87 -9.77
C ASP A 306 13.66 -31.70 -8.78
N THR A 307 14.07 -30.50 -9.20
CA THR A 307 13.80 -29.29 -8.40
C THR A 307 12.31 -29.00 -8.42
N GLY A 308 11.74 -28.63 -7.27
CA GLY A 308 10.33 -28.28 -7.20
C GLY A 308 10.01 -27.04 -8.05
N PRO A 309 8.77 -26.90 -8.55
CA PRO A 309 8.38 -25.70 -9.28
C PRO A 309 8.27 -24.50 -8.34
N ARG A 310 8.48 -23.29 -8.89
CA ARG A 310 8.18 -22.05 -8.19
C ARG A 310 6.67 -21.96 -7.89
N GLY A 311 6.33 -21.45 -6.71
CA GLY A 311 4.94 -21.15 -6.35
C GLY A 311 4.35 -20.01 -7.20
N PRO A 312 3.01 -19.90 -7.26
CA PRO A 312 2.37 -18.78 -7.93
C PRO A 312 2.51 -17.48 -7.13
N SER A 313 2.48 -16.34 -7.81
CA SER A 313 2.36 -15.03 -7.17
C SER A 313 1.02 -14.89 -6.42
N GLY A 314 1.01 -14.03 -5.40
CA GLY A 314 -0.21 -13.61 -4.73
C GLY A 314 -1.07 -12.72 -5.61
N GLN A 315 -2.37 -12.65 -5.28
CA GLN A 315 -3.28 -11.72 -5.94
C GLN A 315 -3.04 -10.29 -5.45
N ALA A 316 -3.34 -9.31 -6.30
CA ALA A 316 -3.41 -7.92 -5.87
C ALA A 316 -4.54 -7.75 -4.84
N GLY A 317 -4.36 -6.82 -3.90
CA GLY A 317 -5.40 -6.44 -2.96
C GLY A 317 -6.59 -5.78 -3.67
N ALA A 318 -7.75 -5.77 -3.02
CA ALA A 318 -8.88 -5.01 -3.50
C ALA A 318 -8.63 -3.49 -3.37
N GLY A 319 -9.27 -2.70 -4.23
CA GLY A 319 -9.33 -1.25 -4.06
C GLY A 319 -10.06 -0.86 -2.77
N GLY A 320 -9.80 0.36 -2.31
CA GLY A 320 -10.62 1.03 -1.31
C GLY A 320 -11.97 1.42 -1.88
N ASN A 321 -12.97 1.57 -1.01
CA ASN A 321 -14.27 2.04 -1.44
C ASN A 321 -14.19 3.53 -1.79
N GLY A 322 -14.61 3.89 -3.01
CA GLY A 322 -14.91 5.26 -3.39
C GLY A 322 -16.36 5.59 -3.03
N ASN A 323 -16.58 6.70 -2.32
CA ASN A 323 -17.92 7.26 -2.14
C ASN A 323 -18.03 8.44 -3.11
N ALA A 324 -18.56 8.22 -4.30
CA ALA A 324 -18.58 9.20 -5.40
C ALA A 324 -19.48 10.44 -5.18
N LEU A 325 -19.82 10.81 -3.95
CA LEU A 325 -20.73 11.91 -3.66
C LEU A 325 -19.98 13.06 -3.00
N ALA A 326 -19.54 13.99 -3.85
CA ALA A 326 -19.53 15.40 -3.50
C ALA A 326 -21.00 15.84 -3.39
N GLU A 327 -21.51 15.96 -2.18
CA GLU A 327 -22.85 16.55 -1.98
C GLU A 327 -22.72 18.07 -2.13
N LEU A 328 -23.24 18.59 -3.24
CA LEU A 328 -23.38 20.02 -3.47
C LEU A 328 -24.65 20.49 -2.77
N THR A 329 -24.49 21.17 -1.64
CA THR A 329 -25.60 21.81 -0.94
C THR A 329 -25.57 23.32 -1.21
N PRO A 330 -26.65 23.89 -1.77
CA PRO A 330 -26.80 25.33 -1.94
C PRO A 330 -26.94 26.08 -0.60
#